data_AF-A0A7S9GQW5-F1
#
_entry.id   AF-A0A7S9GQW5-F1
#
_cell.length_a   1.000
_cell.length_b   1.000
_cell.length_c   1.000
_cell.angle_alpha   90.00
_cell.angle_beta   90.00
_cell.angle_gamma   90.00
#
_symmetry.space_group_name_H-M   'P 1'
#
loop_
_entity.id
_entity.type
_entity.pdbx_description
1 polymer ?
#
loop_
_entity_poly.entity_id
_entity_poly.type
_entity_poly.pdbx_seq_one_letter_code
_entity_poly.pdbx_strand_id
1 'polypeptide(L)' 'MVQKRRRLKQTQTLEERLKERAKELRDRAKAMPPGAEKEALLKRARQAETGAQMSDWLRAPEIQAQT' A
#
# COMPACT_ATOMS: atom_id res chain seq x y z
N MET A 1 23.73 15.40 20.82
CA MET A 1 23.61 15.53 19.35
C MET A 1 22.14 15.39 18.95
N VAL A 2 21.53 16.39 18.31
CA VAL A 2 20.15 16.27 17.80
C VAL A 2 20.19 15.60 16.43
N GLN A 3 19.62 14.40 16.31
CA GLN A 3 19.50 13.71 15.02
C GLN A 3 18.56 14.50 14.10
N LYS A 4 19.09 14.96 12.96
CA LYS A 4 18.32 15.68 11.94
C LYS A 4 17.33 14.71 11.28
N ARG A 5 16.04 14.84 11.59
CA ARG A 5 14.97 14.04 10.98
C ARG A 5 14.87 14.36 9.48
N ARG A 6 14.97 13.36 8.61
CA ARG A 6 14.71 13.51 7.17
C ARG A 6 13.20 13.64 6.92
N ARG A 7 12.69 14.88 6.95
CA ARG A 7 11.31 15.19 6.59
C ARG A 7 11.20 15.27 5.07
N LEU A 8 10.63 14.24 4.46
CA LEU A 8 10.21 14.27 3.06
C LEU A 8 8.76 14.77 2.99
N LYS A 9 8.51 15.80 2.17
CA LYS A 9 7.15 16.20 1.84
C LYS A 9 6.61 15.22 0.79
N GLN A 10 5.51 14.56 1.12
CA GLN A 10 4.82 13.66 0.22
C GLN A 10 3.74 14.47 -0.51
N THR A 11 3.86 14.61 -1.83
CA THR A 11 2.94 15.40 -2.66
C THR A 11 1.64 14.65 -2.95
N GLN A 12 1.72 13.32 -3.03
CA GLN A 12 0.58 12.42 -3.24
C GLN A 12 0.10 11.84 -1.90
N THR A 13 -1.18 11.46 -1.84
CA THR A 13 -1.72 10.80 -0.64
C THR A 13 -1.06 9.45 -0.41
N LEU A 14 -1.18 8.94 0.82
CA LEU A 14 -0.71 7.60 1.13
C LEU A 14 -1.41 6.54 0.26
N GLU A 15 -2.72 6.69 0.02
CA GLU A 15 -3.49 5.73 -0.76
C GLU A 15 -3.05 5.70 -2.22
N GLU A 16 -2.81 6.86 -2.84
CA GLU A 16 -2.31 6.96 -4.22
C GLU A 16 -0.98 6.23 -4.39
N ARG A 17 -0.04 6.45 -3.46
CA ARG A 17 1.27 5.80 -3.48
C ARG A 17 1.19 4.29 -3.28
N LEU A 18 0.27 3.83 -2.43
CA LEU A 18 0.04 2.41 -2.23
C LEU A 18 -0.59 1.76 -3.47
N LYS A 19 -1.52 2.44 -4.16
CA LYS A 19 -2.09 1.97 -5.44
C LYS A 19 -1.04 1.88 -6.53
N GLU A 20 -0.18 2.90 -6.67
CA GLU A 20 0.94 2.87 -7.61
C GLU A 20 1.88 1.70 -7.31
N ARG A 21 2.24 1.52 -6.03
CA ARG A 21 3.09 0.40 -5.60
C ARG A 21 2.46 -0.97 -5.88
N ALA A 22 1.15 -1.12 -5.68
CA ALA A 22 0.45 -2.35 -6.01
C ALA A 22 0.53 -2.67 -7.51
N LYS A 23 0.36 -1.65 -8.36
CA LYS A 23 0.48 -1.78 -9.82
C LYS A 23 1.87 -2.23 -10.23
N GLU A 24 2.92 -1.57 -9.73
CA GLU A 24 4.31 -1.97 -9.99
C GLU A 24 4.60 -3.41 -9.59
N LEU A 25 4.11 -3.84 -8.41
CA LEU A 25 4.31 -5.20 -7.91
C LEU A 25 3.60 -6.23 -8.78
N ARG A 26 2.39 -5.91 -9.30
CA ARG A 26 1.70 -6.77 -10.26
C ARG A 26 2.43 -6.85 -11.59
N ASP A 27 2.91 -5.74 -12.11
CA ASP A 27 3.63 -5.72 -13.38
C ASP A 27 4.94 -6.51 -13.28
N ARG A 28 5.64 -6.40 -12.15
CA ARG A 28 6.80 -7.27 -11.86
C ARG A 28 6.42 -8.75 -11.73
N ALA A 29 5.29 -9.06 -11.10
CA ALA A 29 4.79 -10.43 -10.99
C ALA A 29 4.38 -11.02 -12.36
N LYS A 30 3.85 -10.21 -13.28
CA LYS A 30 3.52 -10.64 -14.65
C LYS A 30 4.78 -11.05 -15.43
N ALA A 31 5.89 -10.32 -15.25
CA ALA A 31 7.16 -10.61 -15.90
C ALA A 31 7.90 -11.83 -15.32
N MET A 32 7.50 -12.33 -14.14
CA MET A 32 8.12 -13.50 -13.51
C MET A 32 7.46 -14.82 -13.92
N PRO A 33 8.25 -15.90 -14.01
CA PRO A 33 7.72 -17.25 -14.16
C PRO A 33 6.87 -17.63 -12.94
N PRO A 34 5.95 -18.60 -13.07
CA PRO A 34 5.21 -19.14 -11.94
C PRO A 34 6.17 -19.72 -10.89
N GLY A 35 6.01 -19.34 -9.64
CA GLY A 35 6.85 -19.77 -8.52
C GLY A 35 6.67 -18.90 -7.28
N ALA A 36 7.37 -19.27 -6.20
CA ALA A 36 7.24 -18.63 -4.90
C ALA A 36 7.55 -17.12 -4.92
N GLU A 37 8.49 -16.68 -5.77
CA GLU A 37 8.83 -15.26 -5.91
C GLU A 37 7.68 -14.44 -6.51
N LYS A 38 7.02 -14.98 -7.55
CA LYS A 38 5.84 -14.36 -8.15
C LYS A 38 4.70 -14.28 -7.15
N GLU A 39 4.45 -15.34 -6.38
CA GLU A 39 3.43 -15.34 -5.34
C GLU A 39 3.73 -14.33 -4.23
N ALA A 40 5.00 -14.19 -3.83
CA ALA A 40 5.42 -13.20 -2.85
C ALA A 40 5.16 -11.76 -3.35
N LEU A 41 5.42 -11.47 -4.63
CA LEU A 41 5.10 -10.19 -5.25
C LEU A 41 3.59 -9.93 -5.28
N LEU A 42 2.79 -10.93 -5.66
CA LEU A 42 1.33 -10.82 -5.66
C LEU A 42 0.77 -10.61 -4.26
N LYS A 43 1.32 -11.28 -3.25
CA LYS A 43 0.93 -11.10 -1.84
C LYS A 43 1.21 -9.67 -1.38
N ARG A 44 2.39 -9.12 -1.71
CA ARG A 44 2.74 -7.72 -1.42
C ARG A 44 1.84 -6.74 -2.17
N ALA A 45 1.49 -7.03 -3.42
CA ALA A 45 0.57 -6.20 -4.19
C ALA A 45 -0.80 -6.12 -3.51
N ARG A 46 -1.35 -7.27 -3.09
CA ARG A 46 -2.62 -7.31 -2.35
C ARG A 46 -2.54 -6.52 -1.04
N GLN A 47 -1.46 -6.66 -0.27
CA GLN A 47 -1.26 -5.89 0.96
C GLN A 47 -1.27 -4.37 0.70
N ALA A 48 -0.64 -3.92 -0.38
CA ALA A 48 -0.63 -2.51 -0.75
C ALA A 48 -2.04 -2.03 -1.16
N GLU A 49 -2.81 -2.83 -1.89
CA GLU A 49 -4.21 -2.52 -2.24
C GLU A 49 -5.10 -2.41 -1.00
N THR A 50 -5.01 -3.38 -0.09
CA THR A 50 -5.75 -3.34 1.18
C THR A 50 -5.35 -2.13 2.01
N GLY A 51 -4.05 -1.82 2.10
CA GLY A 51 -3.57 -0.63 2.80
C GLY A 51 -4.11 0.68 2.21
N ALA A 52 -4.27 0.74 0.88
CA ALA A 52 -4.88 1.89 0.22
C ALA A 52 -6.39 2.02 0.50
N GLN A 53 -7.08 0.94 0.85
CA GLN A 53 -8.51 0.93 1.20
C GLN A 53 -8.77 1.10 2.70
N MET A 54 -7.80 0.84 3.58
CA MET A 54 -7.97 0.98 5.04
C MET A 54 -8.42 2.38 5.43
N SER A 55 -7.92 3.41 4.76
CA SER A 55 -8.32 4.79 5.01
C SER A 55 -9.78 5.06 4.69
N ASP A 56 -10.37 4.34 3.73
CA ASP A 56 -11.79 4.42 3.41
C ASP A 56 -12.63 3.67 4.47
N TRP A 57 -12.17 2.49 4.91
CA TRP A 57 -12.84 1.73 5.97
C TRP A 57 -12.89 2.49 7.30
N LEU A 58 -11.79 3.14 7.68
CA LEU A 58 -11.73 3.95 8.90
C LEU A 58 -12.62 5.20 8.85
N ARG A 59 -12.98 5.67 7.65
CA ARG A 59 -13.88 6.80 7.44
C ARG A 59 -15.35 6.38 7.32
N ALA A 60 -15.63 5.08 7.20
CA ALA A 60 -17.00 4.59 7.06
C ALA A 60 -17.80 4.81 8.36
N PRO A 61 -19.03 5.36 8.28
CA PRO A 61 -19.83 5.74 9.44
C PRO A 61 -20.22 4.55 10.33
N GLU A 62 -20.31 3.34 9.77
CA GLU A 62 -20.66 2.13 10.51
C GLU A 62 -19.63 1.76 11.60
N ILE A 63 -18.38 2.20 11.47
CA ILE A 63 -17.34 1.98 12.50
C ILE A 63 -17.36 3.09 13.57
N GLN A 64 -17.90 4.27 13.26
CA GLN A 64 -18.01 5.38 14.22
C GLN A 64 -19.20 5.27 15.17
N ALA A 65 -20.20 4.44 14.86
CA ALA A 65 -21.40 4.26 15.69
C ALA A 65 -21.18 3.43 16.98
N GLN A 66 -19.94 3.04 17.30
CA GLN A 66 -19.60 2.24 18.50
C GLN A 66 -18.80 3.01 19.56
N THR A 67 -18.63 4.32 19.42
CA THR A 67 -17.99 5.15 20.48
C THR A 67 -19.02 5.98 21.23
#